data_AF-Q8T098-F1
#
_entry.id   AF-Q8T098-F1
#
_cell.length_a   1.000
_cell.length_b   1.000
_cell.length_c   1.000
_cell.angle_alpha   90.00
_cell.angle_beta   90.00
_cell.angle_gamma   90.00
#
_symmetry.space_group_name_H-M   'P 1'
#
loop_
_entity.id
_entity.type
_entity.pdbx_description
1 polymer ?
#
loop_
_entity_poly.entity_id
_entity_poly.type
_entity_poly.pdbx_seq_one_letter_code
_entity_poly.pdbx_strand_id
1 'polypeptide(L)'
;MAVQGFVTMSFIIVFLVLALLSLTIIRLPLKAVLQYEWLLVRLSYMGTAISSLFMFLAVCIFGGCAYRRDWMMYPKFNVLGWSYALAVVTFMLLGLAALILQREARQAYDARGEQKNLVMQMEMQEPGYQPPRHHHSQSRSLQGYI
;
A
#
# COMPACT_ATOMS: atom_id res chain seq x y z
N MET A 1 11.51 -24.32 -10.02
CA MET A 1 11.76 -23.47 -8.83
C MET A 1 11.03 -22.13 -8.83
N ALA A 2 10.71 -21.53 -9.99
CA ALA A 2 10.04 -20.23 -10.05
C ALA A 2 8.66 -20.19 -9.35
N VAL A 3 7.76 -21.15 -9.62
CA VAL A 3 6.40 -21.18 -9.03
C VAL A 3 6.44 -21.24 -7.51
N GLN A 4 7.27 -22.13 -6.95
CA GLN A 4 7.44 -22.23 -5.50
C GLN A 4 7.93 -20.92 -4.90
N GLY A 5 8.92 -20.26 -5.52
CA GLY A 5 9.42 -18.96 -5.08
C GLY A 5 8.35 -17.87 -5.09
N PHE A 6 7.52 -17.79 -6.12
CA PHE A 6 6.44 -16.80 -6.19
C PHE A 6 5.36 -17.04 -5.12
N VAL A 7 4.96 -18.31 -4.92
CA VAL A 7 3.97 -18.66 -3.91
C VAL A 7 4.50 -18.38 -2.50
N THR A 8 5.75 -18.73 -2.19
CA THR A 8 6.32 -18.48 -0.86
C THR A 8 6.53 -16.98 -0.60
N MET A 9 6.98 -16.21 -1.58
CA MET A 9 7.09 -14.75 -1.45
C MET A 9 5.73 -14.10 -1.24
N SER A 10 4.71 -14.50 -2.02
CA SER A 10 3.34 -14.02 -1.80
C SER A 10 2.84 -14.39 -0.41
N PHE A 11 3.11 -15.60 0.07
CA PHE A 11 2.69 -16.04 1.39
C PHE A 11 3.31 -15.18 2.49
N ILE A 12 4.64 -14.96 2.46
CA ILE A 12 5.34 -14.13 3.43
C ILE A 12 4.79 -12.70 3.43
N ILE A 13 4.60 -12.10 2.25
CA ILE A 13 4.08 -10.72 2.14
C ILE A 13 2.65 -10.64 2.68
N VAL A 14 1.77 -11.60 2.39
CA VAL A 14 0.40 -11.62 2.95
C VAL A 14 0.42 -11.69 4.47
N PHE A 15 1.26 -12.53 5.07
CA PHE A 15 1.38 -12.59 6.54
C PHE A 15 1.88 -11.27 7.14
N LEU A 16 2.85 -10.62 6.50
CA LEU A 16 3.30 -9.29 6.91
C LEU A 16 2.19 -8.24 6.80
N VAL A 17 1.40 -8.26 5.71
CA VAL A 17 0.26 -7.36 5.55
C VAL A 17 -0.82 -7.62 6.61
N LEU A 18 -1.13 -8.89 6.91
CA LEU A 18 -2.09 -9.22 7.98
C LEU A 18 -1.63 -8.73 9.34
N ALA A 19 -0.32 -8.81 9.64
CA ALA A 19 0.25 -8.23 10.85
C ALA A 19 0.16 -6.69 10.89
N LEU A 20 0.42 -6.02 9.76
CA LEU A 20 0.26 -4.55 9.67
C LEU A 20 -1.20 -4.12 9.84
N LEU A 21 -2.14 -4.83 9.19
CA LEU A 21 -3.56 -4.55 9.30
C LEU A 21 -4.07 -4.80 10.73
N SER A 22 -3.65 -5.88 11.39
CA SER A 22 -4.07 -6.15 12.77
C SER A 22 -3.57 -5.08 13.74
N LEU A 23 -2.32 -4.61 13.58
CA LEU A 23 -1.79 -3.48 14.35
C LEU A 23 -2.57 -2.18 14.12
N THR A 24 -2.96 -1.94 12.85
CA THR A 24 -3.73 -0.75 12.47
C THR A 24 -5.14 -0.79 13.09
N ILE A 25 -5.80 -1.95 13.07
CA ILE A 25 -7.16 -2.13 13.62
C ILE A 25 -7.18 -2.02 15.15
N ILE A 26 -6.23 -2.66 15.84
CA ILE A 26 -6.13 -2.61 17.31
C ILE A 26 -5.63 -1.23 17.78
N ARG A 27 -5.12 -0.40 16.86
CA ARG A 27 -4.49 0.89 17.13
C ARG A 27 -3.34 0.78 18.14
N LEU A 28 -2.54 -0.27 18.02
CA LEU A 28 -1.38 -0.50 18.86
C LEU A 28 -0.09 -0.21 18.07
N PRO A 29 0.82 0.67 18.53
CA PRO A 29 0.69 1.66 19.61
C PRO A 29 -0.04 2.94 19.14
N LEU A 30 -0.93 3.45 19.99
CA LEU A 30 -1.93 4.47 19.65
C LEU A 30 -1.37 5.72 18.96
N LYS A 31 -0.24 6.26 19.45
CA LYS A 31 0.38 7.47 18.89
C LYS A 31 0.98 7.24 17.50
N ALA A 32 1.65 6.11 17.28
CA ALA A 32 2.30 5.83 16.01
C ALA A 32 1.28 5.47 14.93
N VAL A 33 0.27 4.66 15.27
CA VAL A 33 -0.78 4.31 14.33
C VAL A 33 -1.56 5.54 13.91
N LEU A 34 -1.94 6.44 14.84
CA LEU A 34 -2.72 7.63 14.50
C LEU A 34 -1.95 8.63 13.63
N GLN A 35 -0.63 8.77 13.84
CA GLN A 35 0.20 9.68 13.02
C GLN A 35 0.52 9.11 11.63
N TYR A 36 0.68 7.78 11.52
CA TYR A 36 1.12 7.09 10.30
C TYR A 36 0.04 6.18 9.68
N GLU A 37 -1.23 6.35 10.04
CA GLU A 37 -2.36 5.52 9.59
C GLU A 37 -2.39 5.41 8.07
N TRP A 38 -2.33 6.55 7.38
CA TRP A 38 -2.28 6.60 5.91
C TRP A 38 -1.09 5.80 5.34
N LEU A 39 0.08 5.88 5.96
CA LEU A 39 1.26 5.17 5.49
C LEU A 39 1.11 3.65 5.66
N LEU A 40 0.57 3.21 6.80
CA LEU A 40 0.33 1.80 7.09
C LEU A 40 -0.71 1.17 6.16
N VAL A 41 -1.83 1.88 5.91
CA VAL A 41 -2.86 1.44 4.95
C VAL A 41 -2.30 1.41 3.53
N ARG A 42 -1.51 2.41 3.13
CA ARG A 42 -0.85 2.45 1.82
C ARG A 42 0.17 1.31 1.66
N LEU A 43 0.95 1.01 2.68
CA LEU A 43 1.91 -0.10 2.66
C LEU A 43 1.18 -1.45 2.55
N SER A 44 0.08 -1.61 3.29
CA SER A 44 -0.78 -2.80 3.23
C SER A 44 -1.39 -2.99 1.85
N TYR A 45 -1.86 -1.92 1.20
CA TYR A 45 -2.31 -1.92 -0.19
C TYR A 45 -1.21 -2.41 -1.15
N MET A 46 -0.01 -1.81 -1.08
CA MET A 46 1.11 -2.17 -1.97
C MET A 46 1.54 -3.62 -1.77
N GLY A 47 1.61 -4.09 -0.52
CA GLY A 47 1.92 -5.48 -0.19
C GLY A 47 0.88 -6.46 -0.76
N THR A 48 -0.41 -6.17 -0.59
CA THR A 48 -1.49 -7.01 -1.16
C THR A 48 -1.45 -7.05 -2.68
N ALA A 49 -1.18 -5.91 -3.33
CA ALA A 49 -1.06 -5.83 -4.79
C ALA A 49 0.13 -6.65 -5.33
N ILE A 50 1.30 -6.55 -4.67
CA ILE A 50 2.49 -7.34 -5.03
C ILE A 50 2.23 -8.84 -4.82
N SER A 51 1.58 -9.22 -3.72
CA SER A 51 1.18 -10.62 -3.47
C SER A 51 0.23 -11.14 -4.55
N SER A 52 -0.78 -10.36 -4.93
CA SER A 52 -1.70 -10.72 -6.02
C SER A 52 -0.94 -10.94 -7.33
N LEU A 53 0.03 -10.08 -7.66
CA LEU A 53 0.88 -10.22 -8.84
C LEU A 53 1.71 -11.50 -8.80
N PHE A 54 2.34 -11.83 -7.68
CA PHE A 54 3.12 -13.06 -7.54
C PHE A 54 2.24 -14.32 -7.64
N MET A 55 1.05 -14.32 -7.03
CA MET A 55 0.10 -15.42 -7.21
C MET A 55 -0.39 -15.54 -8.64
N PHE A 56 -0.66 -14.43 -9.33
CA PHE A 56 -1.02 -14.42 -10.74
C PHE A 56 0.09 -15.04 -11.60
N LEU A 57 1.35 -14.62 -11.41
CA LEU A 57 2.49 -15.20 -12.12
C LEU A 57 2.66 -16.69 -11.83
N ALA A 58 2.51 -17.11 -10.57
CA ALA A 58 2.55 -18.52 -10.20
C ALA A 58 1.47 -19.35 -10.94
N VAL A 59 0.24 -18.84 -10.97
CA VAL A 59 -0.89 -19.46 -11.68
C VAL A 59 -0.64 -19.51 -13.19
N CYS A 60 -0.18 -18.42 -13.81
CA CYS A 60 0.09 -18.39 -15.25
C CYS A 60 1.21 -19.37 -15.66
N ILE A 61 2.31 -19.40 -14.90
CA ILE A 61 3.44 -20.28 -15.21
C ILE A 61 3.02 -21.74 -14.99
N PHE A 62 2.35 -22.05 -13.88
CA PHE A 62 1.90 -23.42 -13.60
C PHE A 62 0.82 -23.89 -14.56
N GLY A 63 -0.18 -23.06 -14.85
CA GLY A 63 -1.24 -23.37 -15.79
C GLY A 63 -0.72 -23.55 -17.22
N GLY A 64 0.16 -22.65 -17.68
CA GLY A 64 0.72 -22.71 -19.03
C GLY A 64 1.73 -23.83 -19.23
N CYS A 65 2.49 -24.20 -18.20
CA CYS A 65 3.49 -25.26 -18.27
C CYS A 65 3.00 -26.61 -17.73
N ALA A 66 1.73 -26.73 -17.34
CA ALA A 66 1.18 -27.93 -16.68
C ALA A 66 1.51 -29.24 -17.44
N TYR A 67 1.38 -29.22 -18.76
CA TYR A 67 1.58 -30.39 -19.62
C TYR A 67 3.01 -30.51 -20.16
N ARG A 68 3.89 -29.53 -19.90
CA ARG A 68 5.28 -29.57 -20.34
C ARG A 68 6.10 -30.45 -19.41
N ARG A 69 6.99 -31.26 -19.98
CA ARG A 69 7.79 -32.24 -19.22
C ARG A 69 9.17 -31.71 -18.83
N ASP A 70 9.58 -30.58 -19.38
CA ASP A 70 10.97 -30.10 -19.29
C ASP A 70 11.22 -29.17 -18.08
N TRP A 71 10.16 -28.71 -17.42
CA TRP A 71 10.25 -27.60 -16.46
C TRP A 71 10.24 -28.01 -14.98
N MET A 72 9.78 -29.23 -14.67
CA MET A 72 9.63 -29.73 -13.30
C MET A 72 10.07 -31.19 -13.19
N MET A 73 10.76 -31.52 -12.09
CA MET A 73 11.15 -32.89 -11.77
C MET A 73 9.88 -33.72 -11.51
N TYR A 74 9.74 -34.88 -12.16
CA TYR A 74 8.55 -35.74 -12.13
C TYR A 74 7.26 -35.13 -12.71
N PRO A 75 7.24 -34.81 -14.02
CA PRO A 75 6.10 -34.18 -14.68
C PRO A 75 4.81 -35.03 -14.68
N LYS A 76 4.89 -36.34 -14.43
CA LYS A 76 3.72 -37.23 -14.36
C LYS A 76 2.79 -36.91 -13.19
N PHE A 77 3.29 -36.32 -12.11
CA PHE A 77 2.49 -35.93 -10.95
C PHE A 77 1.98 -34.48 -11.05
N ASN A 78 2.27 -33.79 -12.15
CA ASN A 78 1.88 -32.41 -12.36
C ASN A 78 0.43 -32.32 -12.86
N VAL A 79 -0.51 -32.55 -11.95
CA VAL A 79 -1.95 -32.48 -12.23
C VAL A 79 -2.54 -31.16 -11.75
N LEU A 80 -3.42 -30.59 -12.57
CA LEU A 80 -4.25 -29.44 -12.21
C LEU A 80 -5.32 -29.91 -11.22
N GLY A 81 -4.94 -29.97 -9.94
CA GLY A 81 -5.83 -30.36 -8.86
C GLY A 81 -6.57 -29.18 -8.23
N TRP A 82 -7.27 -29.47 -7.13
CA TRP A 82 -7.99 -28.47 -6.34
C TRP A 82 -7.10 -27.35 -5.80
N SER A 83 -5.83 -27.64 -5.48
CA SER A 83 -4.86 -26.63 -5.04
C SER A 83 -4.63 -25.54 -6.08
N TYR A 84 -4.63 -25.89 -7.37
CA TYR A 84 -4.52 -24.91 -8.45
C TYR A 84 -5.77 -24.04 -8.54
N ALA A 85 -6.96 -24.65 -8.46
CA ALA A 85 -8.21 -23.89 -8.43
C ALA A 85 -8.26 -22.89 -7.26
N LEU A 86 -7.80 -23.31 -6.07
CA LEU A 86 -7.67 -22.42 -4.92
C LEU A 86 -6.65 -21.30 -5.16
N ALA A 87 -5.54 -21.56 -5.85
CA ALA A 87 -4.56 -20.53 -6.20
C ALA A 87 -5.15 -19.47 -7.15
N VAL A 88 -5.97 -19.90 -8.11
CA VAL A 88 -6.73 -19.00 -9.01
C VAL A 88 -7.67 -18.10 -8.21
N VAL A 89 -8.47 -18.68 -7.31
CA VAL A 89 -9.37 -17.89 -6.45
C VAL A 89 -8.59 -16.93 -5.56
N THR A 90 -7.46 -17.38 -5.00
CA THR A 90 -6.63 -16.58 -4.09
C THR A 90 -6.11 -15.30 -4.76
N PHE A 91 -5.57 -15.35 -5.98
CA PHE A 91 -5.06 -14.13 -6.62
C PHE A 91 -6.20 -13.14 -6.93
N MET A 92 -7.38 -13.64 -7.30
CA MET A 92 -8.56 -12.81 -7.55
C MET A 92 -9.03 -12.10 -6.29
N LEU A 93 -9.12 -12.83 -5.16
CA LEU A 93 -9.48 -12.26 -3.87
C LEU A 93 -8.44 -11.24 -3.39
N LEU A 94 -7.15 -11.53 -3.54
CA LEU A 94 -6.07 -10.58 -3.24
C LEU A 94 -6.18 -9.33 -4.11
N GLY A 95 -6.50 -9.48 -5.40
CA GLY A 95 -6.71 -8.35 -6.31
C GLY A 95 -7.89 -7.47 -5.89
N LEU A 96 -9.02 -8.09 -5.53
CA LEU A 96 -10.19 -7.37 -5.02
C LEU A 96 -9.88 -6.67 -3.69
N ALA A 97 -9.19 -7.34 -2.76
CA ALA A 97 -8.75 -6.74 -1.50
C ALA A 97 -7.83 -5.55 -1.73
N ALA A 98 -6.91 -5.62 -2.71
CA ALA A 98 -6.07 -4.49 -3.08
C ALA A 98 -6.89 -3.31 -3.59
N LEU A 99 -7.93 -3.53 -4.41
CA LEU A 99 -8.80 -2.44 -4.89
C LEU A 99 -9.57 -1.76 -3.74
N ILE A 100 -10.03 -2.54 -2.75
CA ILE A 100 -10.69 -2.00 -1.56
C ILE A 100 -9.70 -1.17 -0.73
N LEU A 101 -8.53 -1.74 -0.42
CA LEU A 101 -7.47 -1.06 0.33
C LEU A 101 -6.96 0.19 -0.39
N GLN A 102 -7.00 0.23 -1.72
CA GLN A 102 -6.66 1.43 -2.48
C GLN A 102 -7.63 2.59 -2.18
N ARG A 103 -8.93 2.29 -2.05
CA ARG A 103 -9.95 3.29 -1.70
C ARG A 103 -9.76 3.77 -0.27
N GLU A 104 -9.52 2.87 0.67
CA GLU A 104 -9.23 3.23 2.06
C GLU A 104 -7.94 4.05 2.17
N ALA A 105 -6.89 3.71 1.43
CA ALA A 105 -5.65 4.48 1.41
C ALA A 105 -5.84 5.92 0.90
N ARG A 106 -6.78 6.14 -0.03
CA ARG A 106 -7.15 7.50 -0.49
C ARG A 106 -7.93 8.25 0.58
N GLN A 107 -8.95 7.62 1.17
CA GLN A 107 -9.73 8.23 2.24
C GLN A 107 -8.87 8.61 3.45
N ALA A 108 -7.93 7.74 3.84
CA ALA A 108 -6.97 8.01 4.91
C ALA A 108 -6.02 9.17 4.57
N TYR A 109 -5.73 9.40 3.28
CA TYR A 109 -4.93 10.55 2.85
C TYR A 109 -5.71 11.86 2.99
N ASP A 110 -6.95 11.86 2.52
CA ASP A 110 -7.81 13.03 2.49
C ASP A 110 -8.17 13.48 3.91
N ALA A 111 -8.49 12.54 4.80
CA ALA A 111 -8.76 12.81 6.22
C ALA A 111 -7.58 13.51 6.93
N ARG A 112 -6.34 13.22 6.54
CA ARG A 112 -5.16 13.93 7.05
C ARG A 112 -5.11 15.38 6.58
N GLY A 113 -5.52 15.64 5.34
CA GLY A 113 -5.62 16.99 4.79
C GLY A 113 -6.62 17.84 5.57
N GLU A 114 -7.79 17.27 5.87
CA GLU A 114 -8.85 17.92 6.66
C GLU A 114 -8.38 18.21 8.09
N GLN A 115 -7.74 17.25 8.76
CA GLN A 115 -7.21 17.46 10.11
C GLN A 115 -6.19 18.62 10.18
N LYS A 116 -5.29 18.71 9.19
CA LYS A 116 -4.33 19.83 9.13
C LYS A 116 -5.00 21.17 8.90
N ASN A 117 -6.02 21.21 8.03
CA ASN A 117 -6.79 22.42 7.76
C ASN A 117 -7.55 22.89 9.01
N LEU A 118 -8.16 21.97 9.76
CA LEU A 118 -8.86 22.28 11.02
C LEU A 118 -7.92 22.82 12.10
N VAL A 119 -6.75 22.22 12.28
CA VAL A 119 -5.74 22.74 13.23
C VAL A 119 -5.30 24.15 12.85
N MET A 120 -5.07 24.41 11.56
CA MET A 120 -4.70 25.74 11.07
C MET A 120 -5.81 26.78 11.31
N GLN A 121 -7.09 26.39 11.16
CA GLN A 121 -8.22 27.25 11.49
C GLN A 121 -8.35 27.52 12.99
N MET A 122 -8.06 26.53 13.85
CA MET A 122 -8.04 26.72 15.30
C MET A 122 -6.94 27.69 15.74
N GLU A 123 -5.72 27.56 15.21
CA GLU A 123 -4.60 28.47 15.51
C GLU A 123 -4.87 29.91 15.04
N MET A 124 -5.52 30.10 13.88
CA MET A 124 -5.89 31.43 13.39
C MET A 124 -6.97 32.13 14.23
N GLN A 125 -7.81 31.37 14.94
CA GLN A 125 -8.91 31.88 15.76
C GLN A 125 -8.47 32.25 17.19
N GLU A 126 -7.24 31.91 17.61
CA GLU A 126 -6.75 32.26 18.94
C GLU A 126 -6.61 33.80 19.10
N PRO A 127 -7.22 34.40 20.14
CA PRO A 127 -7.16 35.84 20.39
C PRO A 127 -5.73 36.22 20.83
N GLY A 128 -4.88 36.50 19.85
CA GLY A 128 -3.45 36.73 20.04
C GLY A 128 -2.59 36.34 18.83
N TYR A 129 -3.17 35.69 17.81
CA TYR A 129 -2.46 35.28 16.60
C TYR A 129 -1.88 36.49 15.83
N GLN A 130 -0.56 36.66 15.91
CA GLN A 130 0.19 37.56 15.03
C GLN A 130 0.67 36.74 13.82
N PRO A 131 0.23 37.06 12.59
CA PRO A 131 0.70 36.34 11.42
C PRO A 131 2.24 36.48 11.32
N PRO A 132 2.97 35.41 10.98
CA PRO A 132 4.39 35.51 10.70
C PRO A 132 4.60 36.56 9.63
N ARG A 133 5.27 37.67 9.97
CA ARG A 133 5.69 38.66 8.98
C ARG A 133 6.66 37.97 8.03
N HIS A 134 6.16 37.51 6.89
CA HIS A 134 7.00 37.28 5.73
C HIS A 134 7.66 38.63 5.42
N HIS A 135 8.94 38.76 5.77
CA HIS A 135 9.77 39.84 5.29
C HIS A 135 9.84 39.72 3.77
N HIS A 136 8.92 40.40 3.10
CA HIS A 136 9.10 40.79 1.71
C HIS A 136 10.29 41.75 1.74
N SER A 137 11.48 41.24 1.42
CA SER A 137 12.66 42.06 1.16
C SER A 137 12.37 42.89 -0.08
N GLN A 138 11.72 44.03 0.15
CA GLN A 138 11.61 45.10 -0.80
C GLN A 138 13.04 45.62 -1.04
N SER A 139 13.72 45.09 -2.05
CA SER A 139 14.98 45.63 -2.55
C SER A 139 14.70 46.99 -3.16
N ARG A 140 14.78 48.03 -2.34
CA ARG A 140 14.87 49.43 -2.76
C ARG A 140 16.35 49.81 -2.85
N SER A 141 16.78 50.19 -4.04
CA SER A 141 17.88 51.12 -4.39
C SER A 141 18.41 50.68 -5.75
N LEU A 142 18.83 51.53 -6.70
CA LEU A 142 19.08 52.96 -6.80
C LEU A 142 19.36 53.14 -8.30
N GLN A 143 18.73 54.10 -8.99
CA GLN A 143 19.37 54.94 -10.03
C GLN A 143 18.30 55.83 -10.66
N GLY A 144 18.17 57.05 -10.16
CA GLY A 144 17.89 58.17 -11.06
C GLY A 144 19.24 58.63 -11.60
N TYR A 145 19.35 58.82 -12.90
CA TYR A 145 20.04 59.96 -13.50
C TYR A 145 19.53 60.11 -14.95
N ILE A 146 19.23 61.37 -15.22
CA ILE A 146 19.04 62.11 -16.48
C ILE A 146 19.73 61.45 -17.68
#